data_AF-A0A800JQ30-F1
#
_entry.id   AF-A0A800JQ30-F1
#
_cell.length_a   1.000
_cell.length_b   1.000
_cell.length_c   1.000
_cell.angle_alpha   90.00
_cell.angle_beta   90.00
_cell.angle_gamma   90.00
#
_symmetry.space_group_name_H-M   'P 1'
#
loop_
_entity.id
_entity.type
_entity.pdbx_description
1 polymer ?
#
loop_
_entity_poly.entity_id
_entity_poly.type
_entity_poly.pdbx_seq_one_letter_code
_entity_poly.pdbx_strand_id
1 'polypeptide(L)' 'MSTKTQAVELDQVVIKFAGDSGDGMQLTGTQFTDTSALLGNDLATFPDFPAEIRAPQGTVP' A
#
# COMPACT_ATOMS: atom_id res chain seq x y z
N MET A 1 -9.10 12.57 -31.32
CA MET A 1 -9.65 11.21 -31.14
C MET A 1 -9.11 10.69 -29.81
N SER A 2 -9.98 10.34 -28.87
CA SER A 2 -9.58 9.83 -27.56
C SER A 2 -9.11 8.39 -27.72
N THR A 3 -7.82 8.12 -27.51
CA THR A 3 -7.28 6.76 -27.47
C THR A 3 -7.86 6.02 -26.27
N LYS A 4 -8.79 5.11 -26.52
CA LYS A 4 -9.22 4.13 -25.51
C LYS A 4 -8.05 3.20 -25.23
N THR A 5 -7.46 3.29 -24.04
CA THR A 5 -6.57 2.26 -23.54
C THR A 5 -7.37 0.96 -23.42
N GLN A 6 -6.96 -0.08 -24.15
CA GLN A 6 -7.55 -1.40 -23.99
C GLN A 6 -7.08 -1.96 -22.64
N ALA A 7 -8.02 -2.41 -21.82
CA ALA A 7 -7.70 -3.12 -20.60
C ALA A 7 -7.04 -4.44 -20.95
N VAL A 8 -5.92 -4.75 -20.29
CA VAL A 8 -5.21 -6.01 -20.42
C VAL A 8 -5.50 -6.81 -19.16
N GLU A 9 -6.04 -8.01 -19.33
CA GLU A 9 -6.23 -8.96 -18.24
C GLU A 9 -4.86 -9.53 -17.83
N LEU A 10 -4.58 -9.52 -16.53
CA LEU A 10 -3.34 -10.01 -15.94
C LEU A 10 -3.66 -11.06 -14.88
N ASP A 11 -3.00 -12.22 -14.94
CA ASP A 11 -3.21 -13.30 -13.98
C ASP A 11 -2.66 -12.96 -12.58
N GLN A 12 -1.58 -12.18 -12.51
CA GLN A 12 -0.93 -11.77 -11.26
C GLN A 12 -0.39 -10.35 -11.38
N VAL A 13 -0.53 -9.58 -10.30
CA VAL A 13 -0.03 -8.21 -10.20
C VAL A 13 0.60 -7.94 -8.84
N VAL A 14 1.57 -7.03 -8.82
CA VAL A 14 2.15 -6.48 -7.59
C VAL A 14 1.76 -5.02 -7.49
N ILE A 15 1.16 -4.64 -6.37
CA ILE A 15 0.72 -3.27 -6.09
C ILE A 15 1.54 -2.73 -4.91
N LYS A 16 2.19 -1.59 -5.11
CA LYS A 16 2.92 -0.88 -4.05
C LYS A 16 2.23 0.43 -3.72
N PHE A 17 1.76 0.55 -2.49
CA PHE A 17 1.33 1.84 -1.93
C PHE A 17 2.55 2.53 -1.33
N ALA A 18 2.80 3.77 -1.75
CA ALA A 18 3.92 4.58 -1.29
C ALA A 18 3.46 6.05 -1.16
N GLY A 19 3.98 6.73 -0.15
CA GLY A 19 3.57 8.08 0.23
C GLY A 19 4.29 8.51 1.51
N ASP A 20 4.11 9.76 1.90
CA ASP A 20 4.81 10.34 3.04
C ASP A 20 4.18 9.88 4.37
N SER A 21 4.95 10.04 5.44
CA SER A 21 4.44 9.81 6.79
C SER A 21 3.26 10.75 7.06
N GLY A 22 2.07 10.18 7.23
CA GLY A 22 0.83 10.93 7.45
C GLY A 22 -0.16 10.84 6.28
N ASP A 23 0.26 10.40 5.09
CA ASP A 23 -0.62 10.28 3.91
C ASP A 23 -1.58 9.07 3.98
N GLY A 24 -1.45 8.24 5.01
CA GLY A 24 -2.36 7.11 5.25
C GLY A 24 -2.07 5.87 4.40
N MET A 25 -0.88 5.73 3.82
CA MET A 25 -0.54 4.55 2.99
C MET A 25 -0.74 3.20 3.69
N GLN A 26 -0.54 3.17 5.01
CA GLN A 26 -0.83 1.98 5.82
C GLN A 26 -2.33 1.67 5.82
N LEU A 27 -3.17 2.67 6.07
CA LEU A 27 -4.62 2.51 6.06
C LEU A 27 -5.13 2.11 4.67
N THR A 28 -4.61 2.74 3.62
CA THR A 28 -4.96 2.41 2.23
C THR A 28 -4.58 0.98 1.89
N GLY A 29 -3.34 0.56 2.21
CA GLY A 29 -2.87 -0.80 1.98
C GLY A 29 -3.69 -1.85 2.72
N THR A 30 -4.03 -1.59 3.99
CA THR A 30 -4.91 -2.46 4.78
C THR A 30 -6.30 -2.59 4.16
N GLN A 31 -6.97 -1.47 3.87
CA GLN A 31 -8.33 -1.52 3.28
C GLN A 31 -8.35 -2.18 1.90
N PHE A 32 -7.33 -1.95 1.07
CA PHE A 32 -7.19 -2.60 -0.23
C PHE A 32 -7.03 -4.12 -0.07
N THR A 33 -6.17 -4.55 0.85
CA THR A 33 -5.94 -5.96 1.16
C THR A 33 -7.22 -6.62 1.62
N ASP A 34 -7.89 -6.04 2.62
CA ASP A 34 -9.12 -6.59 3.19
C ASP A 34 -10.21 -6.74 2.13
N THR A 35 -10.41 -5.70 1.31
CA THR A 35 -11.40 -5.73 0.23
C THR A 35 -11.03 -6.78 -0.83
N SER A 36 -9.75 -6.89 -1.20
CA SER A 36 -9.30 -7.86 -2.19
C SER A 36 -9.48 -9.30 -1.71
N ALA A 37 -9.18 -9.57 -0.43
CA ALA A 37 -9.41 -10.87 0.20
C ALA A 37 -10.91 -11.20 0.27
N LEU A 38 -11.76 -10.22 0.63
CA LEU A 38 -13.22 -10.38 0.66
C LEU A 38 -13.82 -10.71 -0.71
N LEU A 39 -13.21 -10.21 -1.78
CA LEU A 39 -13.56 -10.53 -3.15
C LEU A 39 -13.00 -11.88 -3.63
N GLY A 40 -12.26 -12.61 -2.78
CA GLY A 40 -11.75 -13.95 -3.07
C GLY A 40 -10.42 -13.98 -3.83
N ASN A 41 -9.68 -12.87 -3.88
CA ASN A 41 -8.35 -12.86 -4.48
C ASN A 41 -7.34 -13.56 -3.56
N ASP A 42 -6.49 -14.41 -4.14
CA ASP A 42 -5.29 -14.90 -3.47
C ASP A 42 -4.26 -13.77 -3.39
N LEU A 43 -3.70 -13.54 -2.20
CA LEU A 43 -2.82 -12.41 -1.96
C LEU A 43 -1.79 -12.68 -0.87
N ALA A 44 -0.67 -11.99 -1.00
CA ALA A 44 0.35 -11.88 0.02
C ALA A 44 0.62 -10.40 0.28
N THR A 45 0.74 -10.03 1.55
CA THR A 45 1.09 -8.66 1.95
C THR A 45 2.52 -8.59 2.44
N PHE A 46 3.18 -7.47 2.15
CA PHE A 46 4.53 -7.20 2.61
C PHE A 46 4.62 -5.76 3.11
N PRO A 47 4.33 -5.52 4.40
CA PRO A 47 4.39 -4.18 4.96
C PRO A 47 5.85 -3.73 5.11
N ASP A 48 6.14 -2.53 4.59
CA ASP A 48 7.43 -1.85 4.72
C ASP A 48 7.19 -0.56 5.53
N PHE A 49 7.22 -0.70 6.85
CA PHE A 49 7.03 0.43 7.75
C PHE A 49 8.33 1.23 7.82
N PRO A 50 8.29 2.57 7.65
CA PRO A 50 9.47 3.37 7.94
C PRO A 50 9.89 3.12 9.39
N ALA A 51 11.20 3.09 9.65
CA ALA A 51 11.67 3.15 11.03
C ALA A 51 10.98 4.36 11.70
N GLU A 52 10.31 4.14 12.83
CA GLU A 52 9.73 5.23 13.62
C GLU A 52 10.74 6.37 13.69
N ILE A 53 10.32 7.61 13.41
CA ILE A 53 11.12 8.79 13.74
C ILE A 53 11.13 8.88 15.27
N ARG A 54 11.97 8.06 15.87
CA ARG A 54 12.27 8.12 17.29
C ARG A 54 13.14 9.35 17.47
N ALA A 55 12.81 10.16 18.47
CA ALA A 55 13.66 11.26 18.86
C ALA A 55 15.09 10.73 19.13
N PRO A 56 16.14 11.50 18.80
CA PRO A 56 17.52 11.08 19.08
C PRO A 56 17.67 10.61 20.52
N GLN A 57 18.54 9.62 20.75
CA GLN A 57 18.86 9.17 22.10
C GLN A 57 19.27 10.39 22.96
N GLY A 58 18.57 10.60 24.08
CA GLY A 58 18.80 11.73 24.97
C GLY A 58 17.85 12.92 24.83
N THR A 59 16.77 12.83 24.04
CA THR A 59 15.70 13.86 24.09
C THR A 59 15.05 13.87 25.48
N VAL A 60 15.21 15.00 26.17
CA VAL A 60 14.63 15.29 27.50
C VAL A 60 13.32 16.07 27.27
N PRO A 61 12.23 15.80 28.03
CA PRO A 61 10.94 16.50 27.88
C PRO A 61 11.00 18.01 28.06
#